data_AF-W2MAH4-F1
#
_entry.id   AF-W2MAH4-F1
#
_cell.length_a   1.000
_cell.length_b   1.000
_cell.length_c   1.000
_cell.angle_alpha   90.00
_cell.angle_beta   90.00
_cell.angle_gamma   90.00
#
_symmetry.space_group_name_H-M   'P 1'
#
loop_
_entity.id
_entity.type
_entity.pdbx_description
1 polymer ?
#
loop_
_entity_poly.entity_id
_entity_poly.type
_entity_poly.pdbx_seq_one_letter_code
_entity_poly.pdbx_strand_id
1 'polypeptide(L)'
;MNLPATSRLYSEALTAAKFADQRLEARTRVDYTGSLRRFVEFCKQGRYPNPIQQRFVELPGVIAANINRLATTNSSQWPAQKFRAALSWHYTRTKMLVGWHPHDRWVVEPTADGQVVPRGNPARSAGITQILAGLSKAKRRERTPKRASPMSLSMLSKLIAFLQDVTMFNMTMR
;
A
#
# COMPACT_ATOMS: atom_id res chain seq x y z
N MET A 1 2.55 1.64 25.74
CA MET A 1 3.83 1.30 26.41
C MET A 1 4.55 2.59 26.75
N ASN A 2 4.24 3.19 27.90
CA ASN A 2 4.83 4.46 28.33
C ASN A 2 5.61 4.22 29.63
N LEU A 3 6.71 3.49 29.48
CA LEU A 3 7.67 3.28 30.56
C LEU A 3 8.90 4.12 30.23
N PRO A 4 9.58 4.71 31.23
CA PRO A 4 10.84 5.40 31.00
C PRO A 4 11.81 4.47 30.27
N ALA A 5 12.48 4.97 29.23
CA ALA A 5 13.36 4.14 28.40
C ALA A 5 14.52 3.52 29.21
N THR A 6 14.86 4.12 30.35
CA THR A 6 15.88 3.66 31.31
C THR A 6 15.35 2.66 32.35
N SER A 7 14.04 2.43 32.41
CA SER A 7 13.43 1.55 33.41
C SER A 7 13.62 0.07 33.09
N ARG A 8 13.81 -0.75 34.13
CA ARG A 8 13.81 -2.21 34.01
C ARG A 8 12.51 -2.76 33.42
N LEU A 9 11.37 -2.18 33.78
CA LEU A 9 10.07 -2.58 33.21
C LEU A 9 10.01 -2.33 31.70
N TYR A 10 10.69 -1.29 31.19
CA TYR A 10 10.78 -1.04 29.75
C TYR A 10 11.62 -2.10 29.03
N SER A 11 12.72 -2.57 29.62
CA SER A 11 13.52 -3.65 29.02
C SER A 11 12.79 -4.99 29.05
N GLU A 12 12.03 -5.28 30.11
CA GLU A 12 11.13 -6.44 30.21
C GLU A 12 10.01 -6.36 29.17
N ALA A 13 9.37 -5.20 29.03
CA ALA A 13 8.38 -4.90 28.00
C ALA A 13 8.91 -5.07 26.57
N LEU A 14 10.15 -4.65 26.30
CA LEU A 14 10.82 -4.88 25.02
C LEU A 14 11.08 -6.37 24.78
N THR A 15 11.43 -7.11 25.83
CA THR A 15 11.64 -8.56 25.74
C THR A 15 10.33 -9.28 25.46
N ALA A 16 9.24 -8.91 26.14
CA ALA A 16 7.90 -9.42 25.89
C ALA A 16 7.43 -9.10 24.46
N ALA A 17 7.73 -7.91 23.95
CA ALA A 17 7.37 -7.50 22.59
C ALA A 17 8.09 -8.30 21.49
N LYS A 18 9.26 -8.90 21.77
CA LYS A 18 9.93 -9.80 20.82
C LYS A 18 9.06 -11.02 20.49
N PHE A 19 8.21 -11.48 21.41
CA PHE A 19 7.27 -12.57 21.11
C PHE A 19 6.22 -12.14 20.08
N ALA A 20 5.77 -10.87 20.12
CA ALA A 20 4.87 -10.35 19.09
C ALA A 20 5.56 -10.29 17.71
N ASP A 21 6.86 -9.96 17.67
CA ASP A 21 7.65 -10.00 16.44
C ASP A 21 7.86 -11.45 15.95
N GLN A 22 7.96 -12.44 16.84
CA GLN A 22 8.08 -13.86 16.50
C GLN A 22 6.78 -14.47 15.96
N ARG A 23 5.61 -13.86 16.23
CA ARG A 23 4.34 -14.27 15.59
C ARG A 23 4.36 -14.13 14.07
N LEU A 24 5.23 -13.26 13.55
CA LEU A 24 5.47 -13.16 12.11
C LEU A 24 6.43 -14.26 11.67
N GLU A 25 6.00 -15.04 10.67
CA GLU A 25 6.85 -16.04 10.03
C GLU A 25 8.22 -15.46 9.63
N ALA A 26 9.28 -16.26 9.82
CA ALA A 26 10.64 -15.82 9.55
C ALA A 26 10.81 -15.29 8.12
N ARG A 27 10.19 -15.96 7.14
CA ARG A 27 10.18 -15.53 5.74
C ARG A 27 9.54 -14.14 5.56
N THR A 28 8.40 -13.91 6.19
CA THR A 28 7.70 -12.62 6.14
C THR A 28 8.51 -11.50 6.79
N ARG A 29 9.26 -11.79 7.86
CA ARG A 29 10.20 -10.82 8.47
C ARG A 29 11.33 -10.43 7.52
N VAL A 30 11.90 -11.40 6.80
CA VAL A 30 12.95 -11.14 5.79
C VAL A 30 12.38 -10.28 4.66
N ASP A 31 11.20 -10.63 4.15
CA ASP A 31 10.50 -9.89 3.11
C ASP A 31 10.21 -8.44 3.52
N TYR A 32 9.72 -8.24 4.74
CA TYR A 32 9.42 -6.91 5.28
C TYR A 32 10.70 -6.10 5.45
N THR A 33 11.75 -6.71 5.99
CA THR A 33 13.06 -6.05 6.14
C THR A 33 13.63 -5.62 4.79
N GLY A 34 13.53 -6.48 3.78
CA GLY A 34 13.96 -6.16 2.41
C GLY A 34 13.12 -5.06 1.75
N SER A 35 11.82 -5.00 2.03
CA SER A 35 10.94 -3.92 1.56
C SER A 35 11.27 -2.59 2.21
N LEU A 36 11.47 -2.59 3.53
CA LEU A 36 11.85 -1.40 4.30
C LEU A 36 13.24 -0.88 3.90
N ARG A 37 14.22 -1.76 3.65
CA ARG A 37 15.55 -1.37 3.15
C ARG A 37 15.45 -0.63 1.81
N ARG A 38 14.67 -1.15 0.87
CA ARG A 38 14.43 -0.48 -0.42
C ARG A 38 13.77 0.89 -0.25
N PHE A 39 12.87 1.03 0.72
CA PHE A 39 12.25 2.32 1.02
C PHE A 39 13.21 3.32 1.66
N VAL A 40 14.17 2.86 2.49
CA VAL A 40 15.24 3.73 3.00
C VAL A 40 16.10 4.27 1.86
N GLU A 41 16.48 3.41 0.90
CA GLU A 41 17.23 3.86 -0.27
C GLU A 41 16.41 4.83 -1.14
N PHE A 42 15.11 4.59 -1.31
CA PHE A 42 14.21 5.54 -1.97
C PHE A 42 14.19 6.91 -1.26
N CYS A 43 14.11 6.92 0.08
CA CYS A 43 14.15 8.17 0.85
C CYS A 43 15.48 8.88 0.72
N LYS A 44 16.61 8.16 0.78
CA LYS A 44 17.95 8.71 0.58
C LYS A 44 18.10 9.40 -0.77
N GLN A 45 17.62 8.77 -1.85
CA GLN A 45 17.63 9.36 -3.20
C GLN A 45 16.85 10.68 -3.26
N GLY A 46 15.73 10.77 -2.53
CA GLY A 46 14.93 11.98 -2.39
C GLY A 46 15.42 12.97 -1.33
N ARG A 47 16.58 12.74 -0.70
CA ARG A 47 17.12 13.53 0.43
C ARG A 47 16.19 13.62 1.64
N TYR A 48 15.32 12.62 1.83
CA TYR A 48 14.48 12.51 3.01
C TYR A 48 15.20 11.82 4.17
N PRO A 49 14.82 12.10 5.43
CA PRO A 49 15.38 11.40 6.56
C PRO A 49 15.05 9.91 6.55
N ASN A 50 15.82 9.11 7.31
CA ASN A 50 15.59 7.68 7.39
C ASN A 50 14.24 7.38 8.10
N PRO A 51 13.23 6.87 7.37
CA PRO A 51 11.88 6.67 7.90
C PRO A 51 11.77 5.50 8.87
N ILE A 52 12.82 4.69 9.03
CA ILE A 52 12.85 3.60 10.02
C ILE A 52 13.33 4.14 11.37
N GLN A 53 14.13 5.21 11.36
CA GLN A 53 14.73 5.81 12.55
C GLN A 53 13.88 6.94 13.12
N GLN A 54 13.30 7.79 12.25
CA GLN A 54 12.52 8.94 12.70
C GLN A 54 11.31 9.21 11.81
N ARG A 55 10.30 9.84 12.43
CA ARG A 55 9.11 10.36 11.75
C ARG A 55 9.40 11.77 11.25
N PHE A 56 8.80 12.12 10.12
CA PHE A 56 8.81 13.47 9.56
C PHE A 56 7.44 13.75 8.94
N VAL A 57 7.10 15.03 8.76
CA VAL A 57 5.74 15.49 8.43
C VAL A 57 5.29 14.95 7.07
N GLU A 58 6.20 14.95 6.09
CA GLU A 58 5.98 14.57 4.70
C GLU A 58 5.92 13.04 4.50
N LEU A 59 6.16 12.25 5.55
CA LEU A 59 6.32 10.81 5.45
C LEU A 59 5.14 10.10 4.76
N PRO A 60 3.85 10.41 5.04
CA PRO A 60 2.74 9.85 4.28
C PRO A 60 2.81 10.17 2.77
N GLY A 61 3.25 11.37 2.40
CA GLY A 61 3.44 11.76 1.00
C GLY A 61 4.57 10.97 0.33
N VAL A 62 5.70 10.79 1.02
CA VAL A 62 6.82 9.98 0.51
C VAL A 62 6.43 8.51 0.36
N ILE A 63 5.64 7.98 1.30
CA ILE A 63 5.08 6.63 1.21
C ILE A 63 4.14 6.51 0.01
N ALA A 64 3.27 7.50 -0.21
CA ALA A 64 2.37 7.55 -1.36
C ALA A 64 3.14 7.51 -2.68
N ALA A 65 4.22 8.30 -2.80
CA ALA A 65 5.08 8.30 -3.98
C ALA A 65 5.74 6.93 -4.22
N ASN A 66 6.26 6.28 -3.16
CA ASN A 66 6.84 4.94 -3.29
C ASN A 66 5.78 3.88 -3.64
N ILE A 67 4.57 3.96 -3.07
CA ILE A 67 3.45 3.08 -3.41
C ILE A 67 3.09 3.23 -4.89
N ASN A 68 3.01 4.46 -5.40
CA ASN A 68 2.74 4.71 -6.81
C ASN A 68 3.84 4.11 -7.69
N ARG A 69 5.11 4.35 -7.36
CA ARG A 69 6.26 3.75 -8.06
C ARG A 69 6.19 2.22 -8.09
N LEU A 70 5.86 1.59 -6.96
CA LEU A 70 5.70 0.13 -6.90
C LEU A 70 4.53 -0.35 -7.77
N ALA A 71 3.42 0.38 -7.79
CA ALA A 71 2.24 0.01 -8.56
C ALA A 71 2.40 0.21 -10.08
N THR A 72 3.22 1.18 -10.50
CA THR A 72 3.49 1.43 -11.93
C THR A 72 4.58 0.53 -12.48
N THR A 73 5.59 0.18 -11.68
CA THR A 73 6.70 -0.69 -12.10
C THR A 73 6.37 -2.18 -12.07
N ASN A 74 5.26 -2.58 -11.43
CA ASN A 74 4.88 -3.98 -11.27
C ASN A 74 3.50 -4.25 -11.87
N SER A 75 3.34 -5.45 -12.46
CA SER A 75 2.05 -5.93 -13.00
C SER A 75 0.99 -6.23 -11.93
N SER A 76 1.40 -6.26 -10.66
CA SER A 76 0.51 -6.54 -9.53
C SER A 76 0.65 -5.49 -8.43
N GLN A 77 -0.43 -5.31 -7.67
CA GLN A 77 -0.46 -4.43 -6.48
C GLN A 77 0.26 -5.04 -5.26
N TRP A 78 0.68 -6.29 -5.33
CA TRP A 78 1.26 -7.03 -4.20
C TRP A 78 2.49 -6.36 -3.59
N PRO A 79 3.46 -5.83 -4.36
CA PRO A 79 4.61 -5.13 -3.80
C PRO A 79 4.22 -3.89 -2.99
N ALA A 80 3.24 -3.11 -3.45
CA ALA A 80 2.73 -1.95 -2.74
C ALA A 80 2.01 -2.33 -1.44
N GLN A 81 1.20 -3.39 -1.45
CA GLN A 81 0.53 -3.90 -0.25
C GLN A 81 1.53 -4.48 0.77
N LYS A 82 2.51 -5.26 0.29
CA LYS A 82 3.59 -5.80 1.12
C LYS A 82 4.38 -4.68 1.79
N PHE A 83 4.72 -3.63 1.03
CA PHE A 83 5.38 -2.44 1.56
C PHE A 83 4.55 -1.74 2.64
N ARG A 84 3.25 -1.52 2.41
CA ARG A 84 2.35 -0.94 3.42
C ARG A 84 2.29 -1.78 4.69
N ALA A 85 2.21 -3.11 4.55
CA ALA A 85 2.18 -4.02 5.69
C ALA A 85 3.50 -4.01 6.47
N ALA A 86 4.64 -3.99 5.77
CA ALA A 86 5.97 -3.88 6.38
C ALA A 86 6.13 -2.59 7.19
N LEU A 87 5.67 -1.46 6.64
CA LEU A 87 5.63 -0.19 7.37
C LEU A 87 4.70 -0.25 8.57
N SER A 88 3.48 -0.76 8.40
CA SER A 88 2.53 -0.86 9.50
C SER A 88 3.11 -1.68 10.64
N TRP A 89 3.75 -2.82 10.34
CA TRP A 89 4.40 -3.67 11.32
C TRP A 89 5.57 -2.96 12.02
N HIS A 90 6.45 -2.29 11.26
CA HIS A 90 7.58 -1.54 11.84
C HIS A 90 7.09 -0.50 12.86
N TYR A 91 6.08 0.28 12.48
CA TYR A 91 5.54 1.35 13.31
C TYR A 91 4.67 0.88 14.48
N THR A 92 4.29 -0.41 14.52
CA THR A 92 3.64 -1.02 15.69
C THR A 92 4.61 -1.60 16.70
N ARG A 93 5.92 -1.64 16.42
CA ARG A 93 6.90 -2.15 17.38
C ARG A 93 7.01 -1.22 18.59
N THR A 94 7.26 -1.80 19.77
CA THR A 94 7.37 -1.06 21.04
C THR A 94 8.34 0.13 20.96
N LYS A 95 9.48 -0.03 20.29
CA LYS A 95 10.45 1.05 20.08
C LYS A 95 9.88 2.24 19.31
N MET A 96 8.99 1.98 18.35
CA MET A 96 8.36 3.03 17.54
C MET A 96 7.15 3.65 18.26
N LEU A 97 6.65 3.04 19.34
CA LEU A 97 5.47 3.51 20.08
C LEU A 97 5.83 4.39 21.29
N VAL A 98 7.12 4.55 21.59
CA VAL A 98 7.60 5.44 22.66
C VAL A 98 7.11 6.86 22.42
N GLY A 99 6.66 7.56 23.47
CA GLY A 99 6.25 8.96 23.37
C GLY A 99 4.79 9.16 22.97
N TRP A 100 3.88 8.30 23.45
CA TRP A 100 2.43 8.44 23.27
C TRP A 100 1.97 8.43 21.81
N HIS A 101 2.66 7.68 20.95
CA HIS A 101 2.23 7.57 19.56
C HIS A 101 0.90 6.79 19.46
N PRO A 102 -0.11 7.32 18.74
CA PRO A 102 -1.34 6.60 18.50
C PRO A 102 -1.07 5.35 17.65
N HIS A 103 -1.75 4.26 17.99
CA HIS A 103 -1.54 2.96 17.33
C HIS A 103 -2.27 2.85 15.99
N ASP A 104 -3.39 3.55 15.85
CA ASP A 104 -4.41 3.38 14.82
C ASP A 104 -4.39 4.47 13.75
N ARG A 105 -3.78 5.63 14.02
CA ARG A 105 -3.79 6.78 13.12
C ARG A 105 -2.42 7.42 12.96
N TRP A 106 -2.32 8.29 11.97
CA TRP A 106 -1.24 9.26 11.79
C TRP A 106 -1.78 10.65 12.13
N VAL A 107 -1.05 11.40 12.93
CA VAL A 107 -1.43 12.76 13.35
C VAL A 107 -0.20 13.65 13.29
N VAL A 108 -0.39 14.91 12.90
CA VAL A 108 0.62 15.96 13.04
C VAL A 108 0.10 16.90 14.10
N GLU A 109 0.77 16.93 15.26
CA GLU A 109 0.34 17.74 16.40
C GLU A 109 1.20 19.01 16.48
N PRO A 110 0.59 20.20 16.56
CA PRO A 110 1.33 21.41 16.88
C PRO A 110 1.79 21.36 18.34
N THR A 111 3.03 21.79 18.57
CA THR A 111 3.58 21.99 19.90
C THR A 111 3.38 23.44 20.34
N ALA A 112 3.52 23.70 21.65
CA ALA A 112 3.40 25.04 22.22
C ALA A 112 4.35 26.06 21.57
N ASP A 113 5.51 25.58 21.08
CA ASP A 113 6.53 26.40 20.40
C ASP A 113 6.24 26.62 18.90
N GLY A 114 5.06 26.22 18.41
CA GLY A 114 4.66 26.33 17.00
C GLY A 114 5.29 25.29 16.07
N GLN A 115 6.16 24.41 16.58
CA GLN A 115 6.70 23.29 15.81
C GLN A 115 5.64 22.19 15.62
N VAL A 116 5.76 21.41 14.54
CA VAL A 116 4.85 20.30 14.26
C VAL A 116 5.53 18.96 14.52
N VAL A 117 4.91 18.11 15.33
CA VAL A 117 5.45 16.81 15.69
C VAL A 117 4.60 15.71 15.05
N PRO A 118 5.17 14.94 14.12
CA PRO A 118 4.48 13.80 13.51
C PRO A 118 4.40 12.62 14.49
N ARG A 119 3.19 12.08 14.68
CA ARG A 119 2.91 10.97 15.59
C ARG A 119 2.11 9.85 14.93
N GLY A 120 2.35 8.64 15.42
CA GLY A 120 1.54 7.46 15.09
C GLY A 120 2.10 6.63 13.95
N ASN A 121 1.20 5.96 13.23
CA ASN A 121 1.56 5.02 12.17
C ASN A 121 1.22 5.59 10.78
N PRO A 122 2.22 5.96 9.96
CA PRO A 122 1.98 6.62 8.68
C PRO A 122 1.29 5.70 7.66
N ALA A 123 1.49 4.38 7.77
CA ALA A 123 0.81 3.39 6.93
C ALA A 123 -0.70 3.26 7.24
N ARG A 124 -1.16 3.84 8.35
CA ARG A 124 -2.57 3.93 8.74
C ARG A 124 -3.18 5.31 8.49
N SER A 125 -2.46 6.23 7.84
CA SER A 125 -3.05 7.48 7.40
C SER A 125 -4.21 7.25 6.41
N ALA A 126 -5.22 8.13 6.47
CA ALA A 126 -6.39 8.05 5.60
C ALA A 126 -5.98 8.11 4.11
N GLY A 127 -5.06 9.01 3.77
CA GLY A 127 -4.53 9.15 2.41
C GLY A 127 -3.90 7.86 1.87
N ILE A 128 -3.05 7.19 2.64
CA ILE A 128 -2.44 5.91 2.21
C ILE A 128 -3.50 4.82 2.01
N THR A 129 -4.52 4.79 2.86
CA THR A 129 -5.64 3.85 2.72
C THR A 129 -6.42 4.09 1.44
N GLN A 130 -6.74 5.35 1.14
CA GLN A 130 -7.46 5.75 -0.07
C GLN A 130 -6.65 5.45 -1.34
N ILE A 131 -5.35 5.74 -1.35
CA ILE A 131 -4.47 5.47 -2.49
C ILE A 131 -4.46 3.97 -2.82
N LEU A 132 -4.29 3.11 -1.82
CA LEU A 132 -4.28 1.66 -2.05
C LEU A 132 -5.64 1.13 -2.51
N ALA A 133 -6.74 1.67 -1.98
CA ALA A 133 -8.07 1.34 -2.45
C ALA A 133 -8.28 1.76 -3.92
N GLY A 134 -7.82 2.96 -4.29
CA GLY A 134 -7.83 3.46 -5.66
C GLY A 134 -7.00 2.59 -6.60
N LEU A 135 -5.78 2.25 -6.21
CA LEU A 135 -4.91 1.33 -6.96
C LEU A 135 -5.56 -0.03 -7.18
N SER A 136 -6.22 -0.58 -6.16
CA SER A 136 -6.92 -1.86 -6.28
C SER A 136 -8.08 -1.80 -7.27
N LYS A 137 -8.87 -0.71 -7.23
CA LYS A 137 -9.94 -0.47 -8.20
C LYS A 137 -9.38 -0.33 -9.62
N ALA A 138 -8.30 0.43 -9.81
CA ALA A 138 -7.65 0.62 -11.10
C ALA A 138 -7.17 -0.72 -11.68
N LYS A 139 -6.44 -1.52 -10.90
CA LYS A 139 -5.95 -2.84 -11.34
C LYS A 139 -7.08 -3.85 -11.63
N ARG A 140 -8.20 -3.80 -10.88
CA ARG A 140 -9.39 -4.61 -11.21
C ARG A 140 -10.00 -4.21 -12.54
N ARG A 141 -10.07 -2.90 -12.84
CA ARG A 141 -10.56 -2.41 -14.13
C ARG A 141 -9.65 -2.81 -15.29
N GLU A 142 -8.32 -2.71 -15.12
CA GLU A 142 -7.35 -3.18 -16.12
C GLU A 142 -7.54 -4.67 -16.47
N ARG A 143 -7.83 -5.51 -15.46
CA ARG A 143 -8.02 -6.96 -15.63
C ARG A 143 -9.42 -7.37 -16.06
N THR A 144 -10.38 -6.45 -16.02
CA THR A 144 -11.72 -6.73 -16.52
C THR A 144 -11.64 -6.67 -18.03
N PRO A 145 -11.86 -7.78 -18.76
CA PRO A 145 -11.88 -7.72 -20.21
C PRO A 145 -12.92 -6.68 -20.61
N LYS A 146 -12.56 -5.78 -21.52
CA LYS A 146 -13.52 -4.86 -22.14
C LYS A 146 -14.56 -5.76 -22.80
N ARG A 147 -15.71 -5.93 -22.13
CA ARG A 147 -16.83 -6.64 -22.74
C ARG A 147 -17.16 -5.87 -24.02
N ALA A 148 -17.38 -6.60 -25.11
CA ALA A 148 -17.99 -5.98 -26.28
C ALA A 148 -19.24 -5.26 -25.79
N SER A 149 -19.42 -3.99 -26.18
CA SER A 149 -20.66 -3.28 -25.93
C SER A 149 -21.82 -4.19 -26.38
N PRO A 150 -22.89 -4.34 -25.59
CA PRO A 150 -24.03 -5.13 -26.02
C PRO A 150 -24.48 -4.62 -27.39
N MET A 151 -24.53 -5.53 -28.35
CA MET A 151 -24.97 -5.23 -29.71
C MET A 151 -26.40 -4.71 -29.65
N SER A 152 -26.69 -3.58 -30.31
CA SER A 152 -28.07 -3.10 -30.39
C SER A 152 -28.94 -4.14 -31.10
N LEU A 153 -30.21 -4.24 -30.70
CA LEU A 153 -31.16 -5.12 -31.40
C LEU A 153 -31.21 -4.80 -32.89
N SER A 154 -31.08 -3.53 -33.28
CA SER A 154 -31.01 -3.13 -34.69
C SER A 154 -29.81 -3.72 -35.43
N MET A 155 -28.63 -3.76 -34.81
CA MET A 155 -27.41 -4.31 -35.39
C MET A 155 -27.48 -5.83 -35.44
N LEU A 156 -28.08 -6.45 -34.41
CA LEU A 156 -28.34 -7.88 -34.38
C LEU A 156 -29.31 -8.28 -35.50
N SER A 157 -30.40 -7.54 -35.70
CA SER A 157 -31.35 -7.77 -36.80
C SER A 157 -30.68 -7.62 -38.17
N LYS A 158 -29.81 -6.62 -38.36
CA LYS A 158 -29.04 -6.47 -39.60
C LYS A 158 -28.10 -7.65 -39.85
N LEU A 159 -27.42 -8.13 -38.82
CA LEU A 159 -26.55 -9.30 -38.91
C LEU A 159 -27.33 -10.58 -39.19
N ILE A 160 -28.47 -10.79 -38.54
CA ILE A 160 -29.36 -11.93 -38.80
C ILE A 160 -29.85 -11.88 -40.26
N ALA A 161 -30.34 -10.73 -40.72
CA ALA A 161 -30.78 -10.56 -42.11
C ALA A 161 -29.63 -10.83 -43.09
N PHE A 162 -28.46 -10.25 -42.86
CA PHE A 162 -27.26 -10.49 -43.69
C PHE A 162 -26.85 -11.97 -43.75
N LEU A 163 -26.93 -12.68 -42.63
CA LEU A 163 -26.61 -14.12 -42.55
C LEU A 163 -27.71 -15.00 -43.14
N GLN A 164 -28.96 -14.53 -43.18
CA GLN A 164 -30.09 -15.24 -43.78
C GLN A 164 -30.18 -15.02 -45.29
N ASP A 165 -29.68 -13.90 -45.82
CA ASP A 165 -29.60 -13.58 -47.25
C ASP A 165 -28.47 -14.36 -47.98
N VAL A 166 -27.89 -15.34 -47.29
CA VAL A 166 -26.84 -16.25 -47.73
C VAL A 166 -27.40 -17.34 -48.68
N THR A 167 -28.13 -16.91 -49.70
CA THR A 167 -28.07 -17.61 -51.00
C THR A 167 -26.75 -17.33 -51.72
N MET A 168 -26.01 -16.27 -51.34
CA MET A 168 -24.72 -15.90 -51.95
C MET A 168 -23.47 -16.58 -51.33
N PHE A 169 -23.44 -16.92 -50.03
CA PHE A 169 -22.23 -17.52 -49.41
C PHE A 169 -22.06 -19.01 -49.77
N ASN A 170 -23.14 -19.72 -50.07
CA ASN A 170 -23.08 -21.14 -50.47
C ASN A 170 -22.67 -21.33 -51.94
N MET A 171 -22.69 -20.29 -52.77
CA MET A 171 -22.23 -20.36 -54.16
C MET A 171 -20.74 -20.08 -54.34
N THR A 172 -20.10 -19.36 -53.41
CA THR A 172 -18.66 -19.01 -53.49
C THR A 172 -17.72 -20.04 -52.83
N MET A 173 -18.27 -21.07 -52.18
CA MET A 173 -17.52 -22.12 -51.48
C MET A 173 -17.68 -23.51 -52.14
N ARG A 174 -18.11 -23.56 -53.41
CA ARG A 174 -18.05 -24.75 -54.27
C ARG A 174 -16.97 -24.59 -55.33
#